data_AF-A0A3M1VIV0-F1
#
_entry.id   AF-A0A3M1VIV0-F1
#
_cell.length_a   1.000
_cell.length_b   1.000
_cell.length_c   1.000
_cell.angle_alpha   90.00
_cell.angle_beta   90.00
_cell.angle_gamma   90.00
#
_symmetry.space_group_name_H-M   'P 1'
#
loop_
_entity.id
_entity.type
_entity.pdbx_description
1 polymer ?
#
loop_
_entity_poly.entity_id
_entity_poly.type
_entity_poly.pdbx_seq_one_letter_code
_entity_poly.pdbx_strand_id
1 'polypeptide(L)'
;MATDLKTTEHDIGIGEYKYGFHDPTDKYVFRARKGLDAEIVQQISELKGEPPWMREFRLNALRIFEQKPMPNWGPDLSELDFQDIYYYIKPTDRQGHSWEEVPDEIRRTYERLGIPEAERKYLAGVKAQYESEVVYGSLKEDLARLGVIFTDTDSALREHPELFREYFGTVIPPTDNKFAALNSAVWSGGSFIYVPPGVKVEYPLQAYFRINSENMGQFERTLIIVDEGAAVHYVEGCTAPTYSTESLHSAVVEIIVKRGARCRYTTIQNWSSNVYNLVTKRAVCYGDALMEWVDGNLGSKVTMKYPAVYLLEPGARGETLSIAFAGRGQHQDAGAKMVHCAPHTSSRVISKSISKDGGRSSYRGLVKMERNAHHCRANVVCDALILDPRSRSDTYPYIETENNDVVVEHEASVSKIAEEQLLYLMSRGLTEAEASAMIVTGFVEPLVKELPMEYAVEMNRLIELQMEGSIG
;
A
#
# COMPACT_ATOMS: atom_id res chain seq x y z
N MET A 1 54.94 -27.20 -29.04
CA MET A 1 53.82 -26.72 -29.89
C MET A 1 52.56 -27.21 -29.19
N ALA A 2 51.95 -26.49 -28.26
CA ALA A 2 51.34 -25.17 -28.38
C ALA A 2 50.42 -25.09 -29.60
N THR A 3 49.13 -25.32 -29.38
CA THR A 3 48.05 -24.75 -30.19
C THR A 3 46.86 -24.55 -29.27
N ASP A 4 46.59 -23.26 -29.05
CA ASP A 4 45.61 -22.72 -28.13
C ASP A 4 44.18 -23.10 -28.53
N LEU A 5 43.45 -23.72 -27.61
CA LEU A 5 42.00 -23.65 -27.57
C LEU A 5 41.63 -22.51 -26.63
N LYS A 6 41.29 -21.36 -27.21
CA LYS A 6 40.73 -20.21 -26.50
C LYS A 6 39.43 -20.63 -25.84
N THR A 7 39.44 -20.73 -24.51
CA THR A 7 38.25 -20.65 -23.67
C THR A 7 37.62 -19.27 -23.84
N THR A 8 36.51 -19.21 -24.56
CA THR A 8 35.57 -18.08 -24.45
C THR A 8 34.80 -18.25 -23.15
N GLU A 9 35.25 -17.55 -22.11
CA GLU A 9 34.42 -17.25 -20.94
C GLU A 9 33.25 -16.39 -21.43
N HIS A 10 32.07 -17.00 -21.58
CA HIS A 10 30.83 -16.25 -21.53
C HIS A 10 30.53 -16.00 -20.06
N ASP A 11 30.92 -14.82 -19.60
CA ASP A 11 30.45 -14.23 -18.36
C ASP A 11 28.94 -14.01 -18.51
N ILE A 12 28.14 -14.94 -17.97
CA ILE A 12 26.68 -14.85 -17.96
C ILE A 12 26.35 -13.88 -16.82
N GLY A 13 26.26 -12.60 -17.18
CA GLY A 13 25.91 -11.51 -16.28
C GLY A 13 24.68 -11.85 -15.44
N ILE A 14 24.87 -11.68 -14.13
CA ILE A 14 23.89 -11.86 -13.06
C ILE A 14 22.66 -10.98 -13.35
N GLY A 15 21.47 -11.56 -13.14
CA GLY A 15 20.18 -11.01 -13.52
C GLY A 15 19.97 -9.52 -13.24
N GLU A 16 19.88 -8.74 -14.30
CA GLU A 16 19.22 -7.44 -14.28
C GLU A 16 17.70 -7.67 -14.22
N TYR A 17 17.05 -7.02 -13.24
CA TYR A 17 15.60 -7.03 -13.08
C TYR A 17 14.92 -6.61 -14.38
N LYS A 18 14.22 -7.55 -15.03
CA LYS A 18 13.61 -7.39 -16.35
C LYS A 18 12.51 -6.31 -16.42
N TYR A 19 12.12 -5.71 -15.29
CA TYR A 19 11.15 -4.61 -15.20
C TYR A 19 11.72 -3.39 -14.45
N GLY A 20 13.03 -3.35 -14.23
CA GLY A 20 13.76 -2.32 -13.47
C GLY A 20 14.22 -1.11 -14.26
N PHE A 21 13.53 -0.80 -15.34
CA PHE A 21 13.97 0.27 -16.23
C PHE A 21 13.73 1.63 -15.57
N HIS A 22 14.75 2.48 -15.59
CA HIS A 22 14.68 3.87 -15.18
C HIS A 22 14.57 4.77 -16.40
N ASP A 23 13.72 5.79 -16.31
CA ASP A 23 13.65 6.85 -17.30
C ASP A 23 14.76 7.90 -17.01
N PRO A 24 15.27 8.62 -18.01
CA PRO A 24 16.31 9.64 -17.80
C PRO A 24 15.83 10.76 -16.87
N THR A 25 16.56 11.01 -15.78
CA THR A 25 16.23 11.97 -14.68
C THR A 25 16.44 13.45 -15.04
N ASP A 26 16.61 13.80 -16.32
CA ASP A 26 17.09 15.13 -16.74
C ASP A 26 15.97 16.14 -17.06
N LYS A 27 14.71 15.87 -16.69
CA LYS A 27 13.56 16.72 -17.05
C LYS A 27 12.57 16.98 -15.91
N TYR A 28 13.04 17.38 -14.73
CA TYR A 28 12.14 17.90 -13.70
C TYR A 28 11.92 19.41 -13.89
N VAL A 29 10.68 19.86 -13.76
CA VAL A 29 10.35 21.30 -13.72
C VAL A 29 10.86 21.93 -12.42
N PHE A 30 10.77 21.21 -11.31
CA PHE A 30 11.23 21.69 -10.01
C PHE A 30 11.69 20.52 -9.14
N ARG A 31 12.77 20.72 -8.39
CA ARG A 31 13.27 19.79 -7.37
C ARG A 31 13.62 20.61 -6.13
N ALA A 32 12.95 20.33 -5.02
CA ALA A 32 13.28 20.95 -3.74
C ALA A 32 14.72 20.58 -3.33
N ARG A 33 15.34 21.36 -2.43
CA ARG A 33 16.60 20.91 -1.81
C ARG A 33 16.35 19.69 -0.94
N LYS A 34 17.39 18.88 -0.73
CA LYS A 34 17.33 17.81 0.29
C LYS A 34 17.10 18.42 1.66
N GLY A 35 16.40 17.67 2.49
CA GLY A 35 16.18 18.03 3.89
C GLY A 35 14.75 18.43 4.20
N LEU A 36 14.45 18.39 5.49
CA LEU A 36 13.15 18.75 6.03
C LEU A 36 13.29 19.90 7.02
N ASP A 37 12.65 21.02 6.71
CA ASP A 37 12.47 22.15 7.62
C ASP A 37 11.28 23.01 7.19
N ALA A 38 11.05 24.10 7.93
CA ALA A 38 9.92 24.99 7.72
C ALA A 38 9.94 25.68 6.36
N GLU A 39 11.12 25.90 5.76
CA GLU A 39 11.24 26.54 4.45
C GLU A 39 10.73 25.59 3.36
N ILE A 40 11.15 24.32 3.39
CA ILE A 40 10.66 23.30 2.46
C ILE A 40 9.14 23.15 2.55
N VAL A 41 8.60 23.08 3.76
CA VAL A 41 7.14 22.97 3.97
C VAL A 41 6.39 24.19 3.42
N GLN A 42 6.93 25.40 3.60
CA GLN A 42 6.36 26.62 3.01
C GLN A 42 6.42 26.60 1.49
N GLN A 43 7.57 26.23 0.91
CA GLN A 43 7.75 26.12 -0.54
C GLN A 43 6.76 25.14 -1.16
N ILE A 44 6.53 23.97 -0.54
CA ILE A 44 5.53 23.00 -1.00
C ILE A 44 4.14 23.65 -1.06
N SER A 45 3.74 24.31 0.02
CA SER A 45 2.42 24.96 0.12
C SER A 45 2.24 26.09 -0.90
N GLU A 46 3.29 26.89 -1.13
CA GLU A 46 3.30 27.99 -2.10
C GLU A 46 3.24 27.49 -3.54
N LEU A 47 4.03 26.48 -3.90
CA LEU A 47 4.04 25.89 -5.24
C LEU A 47 2.71 25.23 -5.59
N LYS A 48 2.01 24.69 -4.60
CA LYS A 48 0.68 24.07 -4.75
C LYS A 48 -0.46 25.09 -4.70
N GLY A 49 -0.18 26.36 -4.37
CA GLY A 49 -1.18 27.42 -4.28
C GLY A 49 -2.24 27.17 -3.20
N GLU A 50 -1.82 26.60 -2.06
CA GLU A 50 -2.73 26.17 -0.99
C GLU A 50 -3.32 27.34 -0.17
N PRO A 51 -4.51 27.16 0.42
CA PRO A 51 -5.10 28.15 1.33
C PRO A 51 -4.27 28.29 2.63
N PRO A 52 -4.30 29.46 3.30
CA PRO A 52 -3.48 29.73 4.48
C PRO A 52 -3.60 28.69 5.61
N TRP A 53 -4.80 28.14 5.82
CA TRP A 53 -5.03 27.14 6.87
C TRP A 53 -4.29 25.82 6.61
N MET A 54 -4.10 25.43 5.35
CA MET A 54 -3.35 24.21 5.00
C MET A 54 -1.87 24.42 5.25
N ARG A 55 -1.34 25.60 4.92
CA ARG A 55 0.05 25.95 5.25
C ARG A 55 0.31 25.90 6.76
N GLU A 56 -0.60 26.47 7.56
CA GLU A 56 -0.53 26.40 9.03
C GLU A 56 -0.64 24.97 9.55
N PHE A 57 -1.51 24.15 8.96
CA PHE A 57 -1.63 22.72 9.28
C PHE A 57 -0.32 21.98 9.04
N ARG A 58 0.31 22.18 7.87
CA ARG A 58 1.60 21.56 7.52
C ARG A 58 2.72 21.98 8.47
N LEU A 59 2.83 23.27 8.79
CA LEU A 59 3.83 23.79 9.73
C LEU A 59 3.61 23.29 11.17
N ASN A 60 2.36 23.09 11.58
CA ASN A 60 2.07 22.44 12.86
C ASN A 60 2.47 20.97 12.85
N ALA A 61 2.19 20.25 11.76
CA ALA A 61 2.60 18.86 11.59
C ALA A 61 4.13 18.69 11.64
N LEU A 62 4.89 19.60 11.03
CA LEU A 62 6.36 19.61 11.12
C LEU A 62 6.84 19.75 12.57
N ARG A 63 6.29 20.70 13.34
CA ARG A 63 6.64 20.87 14.76
C ARG A 63 6.36 19.61 15.57
N ILE A 64 5.23 18.94 15.30
CA ILE A 64 4.89 17.66 15.95
C ILE A 64 5.88 16.57 15.56
N PHE A 65 6.27 16.50 14.28
CA PHE A 65 7.25 15.53 13.79
C PHE A 65 8.61 15.69 14.48
N GLU A 66 9.08 16.93 14.66
CA GLU A 66 10.34 17.26 15.34
C GLU A 66 10.32 16.89 16.83
N GLN A 67 9.17 17.04 17.49
CA GLN A 67 8.99 16.70 18.90
C GLN A 67 8.87 15.21 19.18
N LYS A 68 8.34 14.42 18.22
CA LYS A 68 8.13 12.98 18.40
C LYS A 68 9.45 12.21 18.20
N PRO A 69 9.85 11.34 19.14
CA PRO A 69 11.01 10.48 18.96
C PRO A 69 10.73 9.42 17.88
N MET A 70 11.80 8.87 17.30
CA MET A 70 11.69 7.66 16.48
C MET A 70 11.10 6.51 17.31
N PRO A 71 10.25 5.65 16.72
CA PRO A 71 9.73 4.50 17.43
C PRO A 71 10.89 3.58 17.84
N ASN A 72 10.83 3.07 19.07
CA ASN A 72 11.82 2.16 19.66
C ASN A 72 11.35 0.69 19.64
N TRP A 73 10.36 0.38 18.79
CA TRP A 73 9.73 -0.92 18.66
C TRP A 73 9.54 -1.24 17.17
N GLY A 74 9.42 -2.53 16.84
CA GLY A 74 9.31 -2.99 15.46
C GLY A 74 10.68 -3.17 14.80
N PRO A 75 10.75 -3.07 13.45
CA PRO A 75 12.01 -3.09 12.69
C PRO A 75 12.96 -1.96 13.07
N ASP A 76 14.25 -2.14 12.78
CA ASP A 76 15.23 -1.08 12.94
C ASP A 76 15.07 0.00 11.85
N LEU A 77 15.00 1.25 12.28
CA LEU A 77 14.86 2.44 11.43
C LEU A 77 16.03 3.41 11.61
N SER A 78 17.12 2.99 12.26
CA SER A 78 18.26 3.84 12.59
C SER A 78 19.01 4.39 11.38
N GLU A 79 18.94 3.70 10.24
CA GLU A 79 19.58 4.11 8.98
C GLU A 79 18.79 5.19 8.21
N LEU A 80 17.53 5.45 8.59
CA LEU A 80 16.69 6.43 7.90
C LEU A 80 17.12 7.87 8.24
N ASP A 81 17.75 8.55 7.27
CA ASP A 81 18.10 9.96 7.37
C ASP A 81 17.05 10.86 6.70
N PHE A 82 16.22 11.53 7.50
CA PHE A 82 15.23 12.47 7.00
C PHE A 82 15.82 13.70 6.31
N GLN A 83 17.09 14.01 6.54
CA GLN A 83 17.76 15.16 5.92
C GLN A 83 18.33 14.85 4.54
N ASP A 84 18.43 13.57 4.15
CA ASP A 84 18.93 13.13 2.85
C ASP A 84 17.82 12.84 1.81
N ILE A 85 16.57 13.21 2.11
CA ILE A 85 15.39 12.95 1.28
C ILE A 85 14.97 14.21 0.49
N TYR A 86 14.55 14.01 -0.76
CA TYR A 86 13.79 15.00 -1.52
C TYR A 86 12.29 14.88 -1.21
N TYR A 87 11.72 15.91 -0.58
CA TYR A 87 10.31 15.90 -0.15
C TYR A 87 9.32 16.39 -1.21
N TYR A 88 9.81 17.04 -2.27
CA TYR A 88 8.98 17.51 -3.36
C TYR A 88 9.76 17.59 -4.68
N ILE A 89 9.21 16.93 -5.70
CA ILE A 89 9.71 16.93 -7.08
C ILE A 89 8.49 17.15 -7.99
N LYS A 90 8.60 18.10 -8.91
CA LYS A 90 7.59 18.37 -9.94
C LYS A 90 8.10 17.85 -11.29
N PRO A 91 7.56 16.73 -11.80
CA PRO A 91 8.02 16.14 -13.06
C PRO A 91 7.64 16.96 -14.28
N THR A 92 6.42 17.50 -14.34
CA THR A 92 5.90 18.16 -15.54
C THR A 92 5.07 19.40 -15.21
N ASP A 93 4.94 20.32 -16.17
CA ASP A 93 4.11 21.53 -16.03
C ASP A 93 2.65 21.34 -16.45
N ARG A 94 2.30 20.16 -16.99
CA ARG A 94 0.98 19.86 -17.54
C ARG A 94 0.49 18.50 -17.07
N GLN A 95 -0.67 18.48 -16.41
CA GLN A 95 -1.46 17.26 -16.24
C GLN A 95 -2.08 16.92 -17.60
N GLY A 96 -1.84 15.71 -18.10
CA GLY A 96 -2.48 15.28 -19.35
C GLY A 96 -3.99 15.06 -19.16
N HIS A 97 -4.78 15.42 -20.18
CA HIS A 97 -6.23 15.21 -20.32
C HIS A 97 -6.65 14.13 -21.37
N SER A 98 -5.73 13.71 -22.27
CA SER A 98 -5.65 12.54 -23.19
C SER A 98 -4.76 11.26 -23.04
N TRP A 99 -5.14 9.96 -23.20
CA TRP A 99 -4.09 8.87 -23.30
C TRP A 99 -3.00 9.20 -24.35
N GLU A 100 -3.37 10.00 -25.34
CA GLU A 100 -2.53 10.56 -26.39
C GLU A 100 -1.54 11.65 -25.90
N GLU A 101 -1.86 12.33 -24.80
CA GLU A 101 -1.10 13.36 -24.10
C GLU A 101 -0.19 12.81 -22.98
N VAL A 102 -0.30 11.51 -22.67
CA VAL A 102 0.69 10.84 -21.80
C VAL A 102 2.06 10.92 -22.46
N PRO A 103 3.12 11.37 -21.74
CA PRO A 103 4.49 11.31 -22.23
C PRO A 103 4.84 9.94 -22.83
N ASP A 104 5.47 9.91 -24.00
CA ASP A 104 5.76 8.67 -24.74
C ASP A 104 6.56 7.64 -23.93
N GLU A 105 7.37 8.11 -22.98
CA GLU A 105 8.16 7.31 -22.04
C GLU A 105 7.26 6.48 -21.10
N ILE A 106 6.19 7.09 -20.58
CA ILE A 106 5.21 6.41 -19.74
C ILE A 106 4.44 5.38 -20.57
N ARG A 107 3.96 5.75 -21.77
CA ARG A 107 3.24 4.81 -22.67
C ARG A 107 4.07 3.57 -22.96
N ARG A 108 5.34 3.72 -23.34
CA ARG A 108 6.26 2.59 -23.60
C ARG A 108 6.43 1.67 -22.40
N THR A 109 6.36 2.19 -21.17
CA THR A 109 6.41 1.32 -19.99
C THR A 109 5.16 0.45 -19.89
N TYR A 110 3.96 1.01 -20.06
CA TYR A 110 2.71 0.24 -20.03
C TYR A 110 2.68 -0.87 -21.10
N GLU A 111 3.24 -0.62 -22.29
CA GLU A 111 3.36 -1.65 -23.34
C GLU A 111 4.33 -2.77 -22.95
N ARG A 112 5.42 -2.44 -22.25
CA ARG A 112 6.43 -3.43 -21.80
C ARG A 112 5.97 -4.26 -20.62
N LEU A 113 5.05 -3.76 -19.80
CA LEU A 113 4.40 -4.50 -18.72
C LEU A 113 3.43 -5.57 -19.25
N GLY A 114 3.13 -5.58 -20.55
CA GLY A 114 2.34 -6.63 -21.20
C GLY A 114 0.84 -6.55 -20.94
N ILE A 115 0.33 -5.35 -20.59
CA ILE A 115 -1.10 -5.12 -20.36
C ILE A 115 -1.86 -5.31 -21.69
N PRO A 116 -2.77 -6.31 -21.80
CA PRO A 116 -3.47 -6.65 -23.04
C PRO A 116 -4.19 -5.48 -23.72
N GLU A 117 -4.22 -5.50 -25.05
CA GLU A 117 -4.81 -4.43 -25.89
C GLU A 117 -6.31 -4.21 -25.64
N ALA A 118 -7.04 -5.27 -25.24
CA ALA A 118 -8.45 -5.21 -24.85
C ALA A 118 -8.68 -4.45 -23.54
N GLU A 119 -7.68 -4.41 -22.66
CA GLU A 119 -7.73 -3.74 -21.36
C GLU A 119 -7.46 -2.23 -21.47
N ARG A 120 -6.78 -1.76 -22.53
CA ARG A 120 -6.59 -0.33 -22.80
C ARG A 120 -7.89 0.48 -22.87
N LYS A 121 -8.99 -0.17 -23.29
CA LYS A 121 -10.33 0.44 -23.31
C LYS A 121 -10.98 0.57 -21.93
N TYR A 122 -10.66 -0.33 -21.00
CA TYR A 122 -11.15 -0.29 -19.60
C TYR A 122 -10.24 0.55 -18.69
N LEU A 123 -8.95 0.66 -19.01
CA LEU A 123 -7.97 1.56 -18.37
C LEU A 123 -8.31 3.05 -18.52
N ALA A 124 -9.33 3.39 -19.31
CA ALA A 124 -9.78 4.76 -19.52
C ALA A 124 -10.37 5.42 -18.26
N GLY A 125 -10.48 4.67 -17.14
CA GLY A 125 -10.80 5.18 -15.81
C GLY A 125 -9.71 5.07 -14.75
N VAL A 126 -8.50 4.65 -15.12
CA VAL A 126 -7.36 4.57 -14.20
C VAL A 126 -6.76 5.95 -14.03
N LYS A 127 -6.61 6.38 -12.78
CA LYS A 127 -5.77 7.52 -12.43
C LYS A 127 -4.35 7.02 -12.20
N ALA A 128 -3.49 7.13 -13.20
CA ALA A 128 -2.07 6.91 -12.98
C ALA A 128 -1.51 8.15 -12.30
N GLN A 129 -1.04 8.02 -11.05
CA GLN A 129 -0.20 9.02 -10.42
C GLN A 129 1.27 8.72 -10.74
N TYR A 130 1.88 9.61 -11.53
CA TYR A 130 3.30 9.56 -11.83
C TYR A 130 4.01 10.57 -10.92
N GLU A 131 4.79 10.06 -9.97
CA GLU A 131 5.37 10.85 -8.88
C GLU A 131 4.30 11.57 -8.02
N SER A 132 3.96 12.82 -8.35
CA SER A 132 3.05 13.69 -7.59
C SER A 132 1.80 14.16 -8.37
N GLU A 133 1.59 13.75 -9.63
CA GLU A 133 0.46 14.24 -10.47
C GLU A 133 -0.36 13.09 -11.11
N VAL A 134 -1.67 13.30 -11.27
CA VAL A 134 -2.68 12.31 -11.73
C VAL A 134 -3.03 12.44 -13.22
N VAL A 135 -3.22 11.31 -13.92
CA VAL A 135 -3.51 11.19 -15.37
C VAL A 135 -4.65 10.17 -15.64
N TYR A 136 -5.72 10.50 -16.43
CA TYR A 136 -6.84 9.56 -16.82
C TYR A 136 -8.31 10.06 -16.60
N GLY A 137 -9.21 10.14 -17.62
CA GLY A 137 -10.42 11.00 -17.60
C GLY A 137 -11.74 10.56 -18.29
N SER A 138 -11.97 9.30 -18.69
CA SER A 138 -13.28 8.93 -19.31
C SER A 138 -14.35 8.47 -18.31
N LEU A 139 -13.96 7.84 -17.19
CA LEU A 139 -14.88 7.45 -16.10
C LEU A 139 -15.48 8.65 -15.35
N LYS A 140 -14.92 9.84 -15.56
CA LYS A 140 -15.24 11.06 -14.81
C LYS A 140 -16.69 11.49 -15.04
N GLU A 141 -17.21 11.35 -16.26
CA GLU A 141 -18.59 11.76 -16.58
C GLU A 141 -19.64 10.83 -15.94
N ASP A 142 -19.42 9.53 -15.97
CA ASP A 142 -20.34 8.54 -15.39
C ASP A 142 -20.40 8.66 -13.86
N LEU A 143 -19.23 8.79 -13.23
CA LEU A 143 -19.13 9.04 -11.79
C LEU A 143 -19.73 10.39 -11.40
N ALA A 144 -19.46 11.45 -12.18
CA ALA A 144 -20.04 12.76 -11.93
C ALA A 144 -21.58 12.75 -12.05
N ARG A 145 -22.15 11.99 -12.98
CA ARG A 145 -23.61 11.80 -13.09
C ARG A 145 -24.22 11.14 -11.85
N LEU A 146 -23.46 10.29 -11.17
CA LEU A 146 -23.85 9.67 -9.89
C LEU A 146 -23.53 10.56 -8.68
N GLY A 147 -22.94 11.74 -8.88
CA GLY A 147 -22.49 12.62 -7.80
C GLY A 147 -21.24 12.13 -7.07
N VAL A 148 -20.55 11.12 -7.61
CA VAL A 148 -19.29 10.62 -7.06
C VAL A 148 -18.18 11.60 -7.41
N ILE A 149 -17.43 12.04 -6.40
CA ILE A 149 -16.23 12.84 -6.58
C ILE A 149 -15.05 11.88 -6.52
N PHE A 150 -14.33 11.73 -7.63
CA PHE A 150 -13.04 11.05 -7.65
C PHE A 150 -12.00 11.99 -8.24
N THR A 151 -11.28 12.68 -7.38
CA THR A 151 -10.26 13.69 -7.75
C THR A 151 -8.94 13.41 -7.01
N ASP A 152 -7.84 14.05 -7.38
CA ASP A 152 -6.61 13.99 -6.58
C ASP A 152 -6.75 14.87 -5.33
N THR A 153 -5.98 14.59 -4.27
CA THR A 153 -6.11 15.29 -2.98
C THR A 153 -5.87 16.80 -3.09
N ASP A 154 -5.02 17.24 -4.03
CA ASP A 154 -4.72 18.65 -4.29
C ASP A 154 -5.90 19.37 -4.95
N SER A 155 -6.48 18.77 -5.99
CA SER A 155 -7.69 19.26 -6.63
C SER A 155 -8.87 19.27 -5.65
N ALA A 156 -9.01 18.26 -4.79
CA ALA A 156 -10.07 18.21 -3.78
C ALA A 156 -10.00 19.37 -2.79
N LEU A 157 -8.79 19.70 -2.30
CA LEU A 157 -8.56 20.83 -1.42
C LEU A 157 -8.99 22.16 -2.06
N ARG A 158 -8.77 22.32 -3.36
CA ARG A 158 -9.09 23.54 -4.12
C ARG A 158 -10.56 23.63 -4.53
N GLU A 159 -11.12 22.54 -5.04
CA GLU A 159 -12.43 22.50 -5.70
C GLU A 159 -13.57 22.10 -4.75
N HIS A 160 -13.26 21.37 -3.67
CA HIS A 160 -14.22 20.93 -2.66
C HIS A 160 -13.78 21.29 -1.22
N PRO A 161 -13.44 22.56 -0.94
CA PRO A 161 -12.77 22.95 0.31
C PRO A 161 -13.61 22.71 1.57
N GLU A 162 -14.94 22.80 1.50
CA GLU A 162 -15.82 22.57 2.64
C GLU A 162 -15.80 21.09 3.06
N LEU A 163 -16.06 20.20 2.11
CA LEU A 163 -16.05 18.75 2.34
C LEU A 163 -14.65 18.26 2.72
N PHE A 164 -13.61 18.76 2.05
CA PHE A 164 -12.24 18.42 2.38
C PHE A 164 -11.90 18.80 3.83
N ARG A 165 -12.23 20.03 4.24
CA ARG A 165 -11.93 20.53 5.59
C ARG A 165 -12.72 19.82 6.68
N GLU A 166 -13.93 19.33 6.37
CA GLU A 166 -14.75 18.56 7.31
C GLU A 166 -14.07 17.24 7.71
N TYR A 167 -13.42 16.55 6.77
CA TYR A 167 -12.93 15.19 6.98
C TYR A 167 -11.41 15.05 7.10
N PHE A 168 -10.63 15.96 6.49
CA PHE A 168 -9.19 15.83 6.41
C PHE A 168 -8.49 15.87 7.78
N GLY A 169 -7.70 14.85 8.10
CA GLY A 169 -6.98 14.74 9.36
C GLY A 169 -7.85 14.43 10.58
N THR A 170 -9.13 14.09 10.39
CA THR A 170 -10.04 13.74 11.49
C THR A 170 -9.86 12.31 11.99
N VAL A 171 -9.46 11.40 11.10
CA VAL A 171 -9.25 9.98 11.42
C VAL A 171 -7.79 9.74 11.80
N ILE A 172 -6.87 10.37 11.07
CA ILE A 172 -5.42 10.31 11.32
C ILE A 172 -4.89 11.73 11.45
N PRO A 173 -4.94 12.34 12.66
CA PRO A 173 -4.37 13.65 12.88
C PRO A 173 -2.82 13.60 12.85
N PRO A 174 -2.13 14.74 12.67
CA PRO A 174 -0.66 14.79 12.75
C PRO A 174 -0.09 14.29 14.08
N THR A 175 -0.89 14.33 15.15
CA THR A 175 -0.50 13.84 16.47
C THR A 175 -0.49 12.33 16.61
N ASP A 176 -1.03 11.58 15.63
CA ASP A 176 -1.20 10.13 15.68
C ASP A 176 0.14 9.39 15.91
N ASN A 177 1.09 9.59 15.00
CA ASN A 177 2.42 9.02 15.07
C ASN A 177 3.43 9.88 14.32
N LYS A 178 4.73 9.57 14.45
CA LYS A 178 5.80 10.38 13.82
C LYS A 178 5.66 10.43 12.30
N PHE A 179 5.36 9.31 11.64
CA PHE A 179 5.27 9.26 10.17
C PHE A 179 3.97 9.87 9.64
N ALA A 180 2.87 9.81 10.40
CA ALA A 180 1.66 10.58 10.12
C ALA A 180 1.90 12.10 10.22
N ALA A 181 2.71 12.56 11.19
CA ALA A 181 3.13 13.95 11.29
C ALA A 181 4.00 14.36 10.09
N LEU A 182 4.96 13.51 9.70
CA LEU A 182 5.80 13.73 8.52
C LEU A 182 4.95 13.86 7.25
N ASN A 183 4.09 12.88 6.98
CA ASN A 183 3.17 12.91 5.84
C ASN A 183 2.30 14.18 5.88
N SER A 184 1.72 14.52 7.04
CA SER A 184 0.87 15.71 7.18
C SER A 184 1.62 17.02 6.88
N ALA A 185 2.93 17.07 7.09
CA ALA A 185 3.76 18.24 6.74
C ALA A 185 4.04 18.35 5.24
N VAL A 186 4.33 17.22 4.57
CA VAL A 186 4.91 17.21 3.22
C VAL A 186 4.08 16.50 2.15
N TRP A 187 2.85 16.09 2.47
CA TRP A 187 2.04 15.31 1.53
C TRP A 187 1.89 16.00 0.17
N SER A 188 2.04 15.20 -0.88
CA SER A 188 2.06 15.63 -2.28
C SER A 188 1.37 14.55 -3.12
N GLY A 189 0.15 14.86 -3.58
CA GLY A 189 -0.72 13.89 -4.24
C GLY A 189 -1.48 12.94 -3.29
N GLY A 190 -2.00 11.86 -3.87
CA GLY A 190 -3.00 10.98 -3.25
C GLY A 190 -4.37 11.12 -3.88
N SER A 191 -5.32 10.34 -3.38
CA SER A 191 -6.69 10.28 -3.93
C SER A 191 -7.73 10.82 -2.98
N PHE A 192 -8.69 11.59 -3.49
CA PHE A 192 -9.89 12.00 -2.79
C PHE A 192 -11.12 11.36 -3.43
N ILE A 193 -11.90 10.63 -2.63
CA ILE A 193 -13.11 9.95 -3.07
C ILE A 193 -14.26 10.32 -2.14
N TYR A 194 -15.35 10.83 -2.70
CA TYR A 194 -16.64 10.97 -2.01
C TYR A 194 -17.71 10.23 -2.80
N VAL A 195 -18.44 9.33 -2.13
CA VAL A 195 -19.56 8.58 -2.70
C VAL A 195 -20.84 8.99 -1.98
N PRO A 196 -21.82 9.61 -2.66
CA PRO A 196 -23.01 10.17 -2.02
C PRO A 196 -24.00 9.09 -1.55
N PRO A 197 -24.99 9.45 -0.71
CA PRO A 197 -25.90 8.49 -0.09
C PRO A 197 -26.60 7.57 -1.10
N GLY A 198 -26.63 6.28 -0.78
CA GLY A 198 -27.30 5.24 -1.56
C GLY A 198 -26.62 4.86 -2.89
N VAL A 199 -25.55 5.55 -3.29
CA VAL A 199 -24.86 5.28 -4.55
C VAL A 199 -23.93 4.08 -4.42
N LYS A 200 -24.04 3.15 -5.37
CA LYS A 200 -23.17 1.97 -5.46
C LYS A 200 -22.35 2.06 -6.73
N VAL A 201 -21.03 2.18 -6.58
CA VAL A 201 -20.10 2.13 -7.70
C VAL A 201 -19.92 0.66 -8.09
N GLU A 202 -20.36 0.28 -9.29
CA GLU A 202 -20.39 -1.13 -9.73
C GLU A 202 -19.01 -1.68 -10.12
N TYR A 203 -18.07 -0.81 -10.45
CA TYR A 203 -16.71 -1.15 -10.86
C TYR A 203 -15.67 -0.58 -9.87
N PRO A 204 -14.50 -1.23 -9.73
CA PRO A 204 -13.43 -0.71 -8.88
C PRO A 204 -12.89 0.62 -9.42
N LEU A 205 -12.75 1.61 -8.53
CA LEU A 205 -12.00 2.83 -8.79
C LEU A 205 -10.52 2.52 -8.61
N GLN A 206 -9.67 2.92 -9.57
CA GLN A 206 -8.26 2.53 -9.57
C GLN A 206 -7.35 3.76 -9.57
N ALA A 207 -6.37 3.76 -8.68
CA ALA A 207 -5.21 4.64 -8.75
C ALA A 207 -3.93 3.82 -8.82
N TYR A 208 -3.01 4.21 -9.70
CA TYR A 208 -1.73 3.53 -9.88
C TYR A 208 -0.57 4.48 -9.57
N PHE A 209 0.23 4.17 -8.57
CA PHE A 209 1.36 4.98 -8.12
C PHE A 209 2.69 4.38 -8.59
N ARG A 210 3.57 5.20 -9.16
CA ARG A 210 4.92 4.77 -9.54
C ARG A 210 5.98 5.77 -9.06
N ILE A 211 6.98 5.27 -8.33
CA ILE A 211 8.20 6.01 -7.97
C ILE A 211 9.20 5.88 -9.12
N ASN A 212 9.60 6.99 -9.74
CA ASN A 212 10.57 6.95 -10.83
C ASN A 212 11.89 7.73 -10.57
N SER A 213 12.07 8.26 -9.36
CA SER A 213 13.18 9.17 -9.02
C SER A 213 14.02 8.69 -7.82
N GLU A 214 15.35 8.72 -7.96
CA GLU A 214 16.30 8.39 -6.88
C GLU A 214 16.21 9.38 -5.70
N ASN A 215 16.29 8.88 -4.47
CA ASN A 215 16.20 9.64 -3.21
C ASN A 215 14.89 10.45 -3.03
N MET A 216 13.82 10.08 -3.74
CA MET A 216 12.52 10.73 -3.61
C MET A 216 11.71 10.11 -2.48
N GLY A 217 11.18 10.94 -1.58
CA GLY A 217 10.17 10.51 -0.62
C GLY A 217 8.77 10.60 -1.24
N GLN A 218 7.99 9.53 -1.17
CA GLN A 218 6.59 9.53 -1.58
C GLN A 218 5.69 9.70 -0.36
N PHE A 219 4.91 10.79 -0.35
CA PHE A 219 4.03 11.17 0.75
C PHE A 219 2.61 11.37 0.24
N GLU A 220 1.96 10.28 -0.17
CA GLU A 220 0.57 10.35 -0.61
C GLU A 220 -0.38 10.43 0.59
N ARG A 221 -1.48 11.14 0.41
CA ARG A 221 -2.56 11.16 1.39
C ARG A 221 -3.89 10.92 0.73
N THR A 222 -4.48 9.76 1.02
CA THR A 222 -5.75 9.32 0.46
C THR A 222 -6.87 9.55 1.48
N LEU A 223 -7.97 10.16 1.03
CA LEU A 223 -9.16 10.44 1.83
C LEU A 223 -10.40 9.91 1.11
N ILE A 224 -11.10 8.96 1.73
CA ILE A 224 -12.29 8.32 1.16
C ILE A 224 -13.46 8.48 2.12
N ILE A 225 -14.56 9.02 1.62
CA ILE A 225 -15.82 9.18 2.34
C ILE A 225 -16.90 8.40 1.59
N VAL A 226 -17.47 7.41 2.25
CA VAL A 226 -18.55 6.58 1.72
C VAL A 226 -19.78 6.87 2.56
N ASP A 227 -20.72 7.62 1.97
CA ASP A 227 -21.89 8.13 2.66
C ASP A 227 -22.96 7.04 2.90
N GLU A 228 -24.04 7.38 3.60
CA GLU A 228 -25.00 6.40 4.09
C GLU A 228 -25.56 5.49 2.99
N GLY A 229 -25.50 4.17 3.20
CA GLY A 229 -25.95 3.17 2.24
C GLY A 229 -25.17 3.09 0.93
N ALA A 230 -24.07 3.84 0.79
CA ALA A 230 -23.25 3.86 -0.41
C ALA A 230 -22.23 2.71 -0.45
N ALA A 231 -21.69 2.40 -1.64
CA ALA A 231 -20.70 1.34 -1.79
C ALA A 231 -19.61 1.69 -2.81
N VAL A 232 -18.36 1.39 -2.46
CA VAL A 232 -17.20 1.57 -3.34
C VAL A 232 -16.16 0.48 -3.14
N HIS A 233 -15.51 0.08 -4.23
CA HIS A 233 -14.26 -0.67 -4.23
C HIS A 233 -13.19 0.23 -4.81
N TYR A 234 -12.13 0.50 -4.05
CA TYR A 234 -10.98 1.26 -4.49
C TYR A 234 -9.74 0.36 -4.50
N VAL A 235 -8.96 0.44 -5.57
CA VAL A 235 -7.73 -0.33 -5.78
C VAL A 235 -6.56 0.63 -5.95
N GLU A 236 -5.51 0.37 -5.19
CA GLU A 236 -4.26 1.10 -5.17
C GLU A 236 -3.12 0.14 -5.55
N GLY A 237 -2.54 0.33 -6.74
CA GLY A 237 -1.34 -0.39 -7.15
C GLY A 237 -0.11 0.49 -6.99
N CYS A 238 0.92 0.01 -6.30
CA CYS A 238 2.21 0.70 -6.23
C CYS A 238 3.33 -0.22 -6.73
N THR A 239 4.01 0.17 -7.82
CA THR A 239 5.17 -0.57 -8.34
C THR A 239 6.33 0.39 -8.53
N ALA A 240 7.49 0.07 -7.95
CA ALA A 240 8.73 0.83 -8.16
C ALA A 240 9.76 0.03 -8.97
N PRO A 241 10.49 0.66 -9.92
CA PRO A 241 11.72 0.11 -10.47
C PRO A 241 12.83 0.04 -9.40
N THR A 242 13.83 -0.81 -9.62
CA THR A 242 14.94 -1.09 -8.69
C THR A 242 15.98 0.03 -8.67
N TYR A 243 15.91 0.94 -7.70
CA TYR A 243 16.93 1.98 -7.50
C TYR A 243 18.09 1.53 -6.61
N SER A 244 19.22 2.25 -6.68
CA SER A 244 20.44 1.99 -5.89
C SER A 244 20.47 2.66 -4.51
N THR A 245 19.63 3.68 -4.27
CA THR A 245 19.66 4.55 -3.09
C THR A 245 18.37 4.48 -2.26
N GLU A 246 18.45 4.58 -0.93
CA GLU A 246 17.30 4.38 -0.05
C GLU A 246 16.19 5.43 -0.28
N SER A 247 14.94 4.95 -0.35
CA SER A 247 13.76 5.80 -0.57
C SER A 247 12.73 5.58 0.54
N LEU A 248 11.94 6.61 0.84
CA LEU A 248 10.90 6.55 1.87
C LEU A 248 9.52 6.67 1.23
N HIS A 249 8.66 5.69 1.48
CA HIS A 249 7.24 5.76 1.22
C HIS A 249 6.50 5.88 2.55
N SER A 250 5.85 7.01 2.79
CA SER A 250 5.06 7.28 3.99
C SER A 250 3.67 7.79 3.61
N ALA A 251 2.77 6.84 3.38
CA ALA A 251 1.38 7.11 3.02
C ALA A 251 0.47 7.25 4.25
N VAL A 252 -0.54 8.10 4.12
CA VAL A 252 -1.66 8.18 5.07
C VAL A 252 -2.96 7.94 4.34
N VAL A 253 -3.78 7.00 4.84
CA VAL A 253 -5.08 6.66 4.27
C VAL A 253 -6.16 6.80 5.33
N GLU A 254 -7.08 7.73 5.11
CA GLU A 254 -8.24 8.00 5.97
C GLU A 254 -9.52 7.56 5.25
N ILE A 255 -10.30 6.68 5.88
CA ILE A 255 -11.56 6.19 5.31
C ILE A 255 -12.70 6.39 6.31
N ILE A 256 -13.79 6.98 5.86
CA ILE A 256 -15.01 7.18 6.65
C ILE A 256 -16.13 6.40 5.97
N VAL A 257 -16.61 5.34 6.63
CA VAL A 257 -17.68 4.47 6.11
C VAL A 257 -18.95 4.67 6.93
N LYS A 258 -19.88 5.48 6.43
CA LYS A 258 -21.12 5.87 7.12
C LYS A 258 -22.12 4.70 7.22
N ARG A 259 -23.25 4.92 7.88
CA ARG A 259 -24.23 3.89 8.22
C ARG A 259 -24.70 3.10 7.00
N GLY A 260 -24.72 1.77 7.09
CA GLY A 260 -25.12 0.86 6.02
C GLY A 260 -24.24 0.89 4.77
N ALA A 261 -23.12 1.62 4.79
CA ALA A 261 -22.23 1.77 3.65
C ALA A 261 -21.18 0.66 3.60
N ARG A 262 -20.55 0.48 2.44
CA ARG A 262 -19.48 -0.50 2.22
C ARG A 262 -18.28 0.12 1.52
N CYS A 263 -17.10 -0.06 2.09
CA CYS A 263 -15.84 0.29 1.45
C CYS A 263 -14.92 -0.93 1.39
N ARG A 264 -14.48 -1.28 0.19
CA ARG A 264 -13.36 -2.21 0.00
C ARG A 264 -12.16 -1.44 -0.52
N TYR A 265 -11.04 -1.55 0.18
CA TYR A 265 -9.77 -0.95 -0.19
C TYR A 265 -8.76 -2.05 -0.46
N THR A 266 -8.32 -2.14 -1.71
CA THR A 266 -7.34 -3.11 -2.15
C THR A 266 -6.01 -2.42 -2.41
N THR A 267 -4.92 -2.97 -1.90
CA THR A 267 -3.57 -2.48 -2.12
C THR A 267 -2.67 -3.62 -2.57
N ILE A 268 -1.94 -3.41 -3.65
CA ILE A 268 -0.85 -4.30 -4.07
C ILE A 268 0.39 -3.45 -4.20
N GLN A 269 1.41 -3.79 -3.42
CA GLN A 269 2.67 -3.08 -3.38
C GLN A 269 3.79 -4.02 -3.78
N ASN A 270 4.63 -3.56 -4.70
CA ASN A 270 5.91 -4.17 -5.04
C ASN A 270 6.99 -3.09 -5.07
N TRP A 271 7.65 -2.91 -3.92
CA TRP A 271 8.72 -1.94 -3.76
C TRP A 271 10.10 -2.53 -4.03
N SER A 272 11.05 -1.71 -4.46
CA SER A 272 12.45 -2.13 -4.46
C SER A 272 12.95 -2.37 -3.03
N SER A 273 13.96 -3.24 -2.87
CA SER A 273 14.44 -3.74 -1.56
C SER A 273 15.17 -2.71 -0.69
N ASN A 274 15.28 -1.48 -1.16
CA ASN A 274 15.86 -0.30 -0.52
C ASN A 274 14.79 0.71 -0.02
N VAL A 275 13.50 0.40 -0.16
CA VAL A 275 12.41 1.30 0.27
C VAL A 275 12.01 1.05 1.72
N TYR A 276 11.88 2.11 2.51
CA TYR A 276 11.14 2.11 3.78
C TYR A 276 9.67 2.39 3.51
N ASN A 277 8.79 1.45 3.84
CA ASN A 277 7.35 1.53 3.63
C ASN A 277 6.65 1.73 4.99
N LEU A 278 6.46 2.98 5.41
CA LEU A 278 6.01 3.38 6.74
C LEU A 278 4.62 4.01 6.66
N VAL A 279 3.58 3.18 6.67
CA VAL A 279 2.24 3.58 6.23
C VAL A 279 1.24 3.58 7.39
N THR A 280 0.42 4.62 7.48
CA THR A 280 -0.69 4.69 8.43
C THR A 280 -2.03 4.66 7.69
N LYS A 281 -2.75 3.54 7.76
CA LYS A 281 -4.12 3.43 7.21
C LYS A 281 -5.13 3.24 8.35
N ARG A 282 -6.22 4.00 8.34
CA ARG A 282 -7.29 3.86 9.34
C ARG A 282 -8.64 4.20 8.72
N ALA A 283 -9.60 3.34 9.02
CA ALA A 283 -11.00 3.54 8.74
C ALA A 283 -11.79 3.75 10.03
N VAL A 284 -12.81 4.61 9.97
CA VAL A 284 -13.91 4.66 10.95
C VAL A 284 -15.16 4.11 10.28
N CYS A 285 -15.82 3.17 10.95
CA CYS A 285 -16.93 2.40 10.41
C CYS A 285 -18.15 2.56 11.32
N TYR A 286 -19.24 3.09 10.76
CA TYR A 286 -20.48 3.42 11.46
C TYR A 286 -21.51 2.27 11.36
N GLY A 287 -22.75 2.50 11.82
CA GLY A 287 -23.70 1.43 12.10
C GLY A 287 -24.03 0.58 10.87
N ASP A 288 -24.03 -0.74 11.02
CA ASP A 288 -24.25 -1.72 9.95
C ASP A 288 -23.34 -1.58 8.71
N ALA A 289 -22.28 -0.77 8.80
CA ALA A 289 -21.34 -0.55 7.72
C ALA A 289 -20.29 -1.68 7.63
N LEU A 290 -19.63 -1.79 6.48
CA LEU A 290 -18.58 -2.78 6.23
C LEU A 290 -17.33 -2.12 5.66
N MET A 291 -16.21 -2.28 6.34
CA MET A 291 -14.88 -1.91 5.85
C MET A 291 -14.05 -3.16 5.57
N GLU A 292 -13.47 -3.26 4.39
CA GLU A 292 -12.61 -4.37 3.97
C GLU A 292 -11.25 -3.85 3.49
N TRP A 293 -10.18 -4.26 4.17
CA TRP A 293 -8.80 -4.08 3.72
C TRP A 293 -8.32 -5.35 3.02
N VAL A 294 -7.84 -5.24 1.79
CA VAL A 294 -7.23 -6.34 1.03
C VAL A 294 -5.83 -5.90 0.64
N ASP A 295 -4.79 -6.56 1.13
CA ASP A 295 -3.43 -6.02 1.11
C ASP A 295 -2.39 -7.07 0.68
N GLY A 296 -1.61 -6.76 -0.35
CA GLY A 296 -0.48 -7.54 -0.83
C GLY A 296 0.82 -6.77 -0.65
N ASN A 297 1.70 -7.25 0.23
CA ASN A 297 2.99 -6.64 0.57
C ASN A 297 4.13 -7.43 -0.04
N LEU A 298 4.75 -6.88 -1.08
CA LEU A 298 5.94 -7.45 -1.72
C LEU A 298 7.02 -6.38 -1.81
N GLY A 299 8.28 -6.82 -1.74
CA GLY A 299 9.40 -5.88 -1.83
C GLY A 299 9.65 -5.11 -0.53
N SER A 300 10.25 -3.92 -0.63
CA SER A 300 10.70 -3.03 0.46
C SER A 300 11.83 -3.59 1.34
N LYS A 301 12.67 -2.70 1.90
CA LYS A 301 13.65 -3.04 2.93
C LYS A 301 12.95 -3.33 4.24
N VAL A 302 12.10 -2.40 4.65
CA VAL A 302 11.33 -2.45 5.88
C VAL A 302 9.91 -2.00 5.58
N THR A 303 8.93 -2.79 6.00
CA THR A 303 7.52 -2.37 6.04
C THR A 303 7.05 -2.28 7.49
N MET A 304 6.37 -1.19 7.81
CA MET A 304 5.55 -1.03 9.01
C MET A 304 4.16 -0.59 8.59
N LYS A 305 3.20 -1.51 8.60
CA LYS A 305 1.83 -1.22 8.13
C LYS A 305 0.78 -1.99 8.92
N TYR A 306 -0.14 -1.26 9.53
CA TYR A 306 -1.17 -1.82 10.41
C TYR A 306 -2.54 -1.17 10.12
N PRO A 307 -3.22 -1.52 9.02
CA PRO A 307 -4.53 -0.97 8.70
C PRO A 307 -5.50 -1.18 9.87
N ALA A 308 -6.14 -0.10 10.28
CA ALA A 308 -7.02 -0.08 11.43
C ALA A 308 -8.48 0.12 11.03
N VAL A 309 -9.41 -0.52 11.74
CA VAL A 309 -10.85 -0.23 11.67
C VAL A 309 -11.35 0.08 13.08
N TYR A 310 -11.91 1.27 13.24
CA TYR A 310 -12.62 1.69 14.44
C TYR A 310 -14.12 1.49 14.19
N LEU A 311 -14.71 0.55 14.90
CA LEU A 311 -16.11 0.13 14.76
C LEU A 311 -16.94 0.93 15.77
N LEU A 312 -17.42 2.09 15.33
CA LEU A 312 -17.90 3.17 16.20
C LEU A 312 -19.37 3.06 16.59
N GLU A 313 -20.16 2.29 15.85
CA GLU A 313 -21.61 2.17 16.03
C GLU A 313 -22.09 0.71 15.90
N PRO A 314 -23.30 0.41 16.39
CA PRO A 314 -23.80 -0.97 16.42
C PRO A 314 -23.85 -1.63 15.04
N GLY A 315 -23.49 -2.91 14.97
CA GLY A 315 -23.53 -3.68 13.72
C GLY A 315 -22.40 -3.40 12.73
N ALA A 316 -21.49 -2.46 13.02
CA ALA A 316 -20.33 -2.18 12.17
C ALA A 316 -19.41 -3.40 12.03
N ARG A 317 -18.84 -3.59 10.84
CA ARG A 317 -17.99 -4.74 10.48
C ARG A 317 -16.66 -4.33 9.86
N GLY A 318 -15.58 -4.97 10.31
CA GLY A 318 -14.24 -4.73 9.80
C GLY A 318 -13.54 -6.01 9.38
N GLU A 319 -13.03 -6.05 8.15
CA GLU A 319 -12.28 -7.20 7.64
C GLU A 319 -10.91 -6.76 7.13
N THR A 320 -9.88 -7.57 7.41
CA THR A 320 -8.55 -7.39 6.83
C THR A 320 -8.05 -8.73 6.31
N LEU A 321 -7.71 -8.77 5.03
CA LEU A 321 -6.92 -9.82 4.40
C LEU A 321 -5.57 -9.23 4.01
N SER A 322 -4.48 -9.70 4.60
CA SER A 322 -3.14 -9.19 4.33
C SER A 322 -2.17 -10.32 4.05
N ILE A 323 -1.40 -10.20 2.98
CA ILE A 323 -0.29 -11.09 2.65
C ILE A 323 1.01 -10.30 2.67
N ALA A 324 2.06 -10.88 3.26
CA ALA A 324 3.40 -10.33 3.22
C ALA A 324 4.45 -11.33 2.74
N PHE A 325 5.32 -10.92 1.83
CA PHE A 325 6.46 -11.70 1.38
C PHE A 325 7.77 -11.00 1.79
N ALA A 326 8.64 -11.71 2.52
CA ALA A 326 9.93 -11.21 2.95
C ALA A 326 11.07 -12.06 2.36
N GLY A 327 11.86 -11.46 1.47
CA GLY A 327 13.09 -12.00 0.91
C GLY A 327 14.36 -11.53 1.65
N ARG A 328 15.51 -11.74 1.02
CA ARG A 328 16.84 -11.38 1.56
C ARG A 328 16.91 -9.93 2.04
N GLY A 329 17.30 -9.74 3.30
CA GLY A 329 17.50 -8.41 3.89
C GLY A 329 16.22 -7.62 4.16
N GLN A 330 15.05 -8.23 3.95
CA GLN A 330 13.76 -7.58 4.14
C GLN A 330 13.14 -7.90 5.50
N HIS A 331 12.52 -6.91 6.13
CA HIS A 331 11.69 -7.07 7.32
C HIS A 331 10.28 -6.50 7.08
N GLN A 332 9.32 -7.40 6.90
CA GLN A 332 7.90 -7.05 6.76
C GLN A 332 7.20 -7.12 8.13
N ASP A 333 7.02 -6.00 8.83
CA ASP A 333 6.20 -5.91 10.05
C ASP A 333 4.79 -5.37 9.68
N ALA A 334 3.91 -6.31 9.36
CA ALA A 334 2.56 -6.05 8.87
C ALA A 334 1.52 -6.59 9.86
N GLY A 335 0.29 -6.08 9.80
CA GLY A 335 -0.81 -6.65 10.58
C GLY A 335 -2.07 -5.83 10.49
N ALA A 336 -2.90 -5.85 11.53
CA ALA A 336 -4.20 -5.17 11.52
C ALA A 336 -4.61 -4.73 12.92
N LYS A 337 -5.45 -3.68 13.00
CA LYS A 337 -6.02 -3.24 14.28
C LYS A 337 -7.55 -3.16 14.17
N MET A 338 -8.25 -3.89 15.01
CA MET A 338 -9.71 -3.88 15.10
C MET A 338 -10.11 -3.32 16.47
N VAL A 339 -10.73 -2.14 16.49
CA VAL A 339 -11.16 -1.47 17.73
C VAL A 339 -12.67 -1.44 17.76
N HIS A 340 -13.26 -2.26 18.61
CA HIS A 340 -14.69 -2.38 18.82
C HIS A 340 -15.15 -1.37 19.88
N CYS A 341 -15.81 -0.30 19.46
CA CYS A 341 -16.30 0.77 20.36
C CYS A 341 -17.79 0.65 20.69
N ALA A 342 -18.53 -0.17 19.94
CA ALA A 342 -19.98 -0.30 20.00
C ALA A 342 -20.43 -1.77 20.05
N PRO A 343 -21.66 -2.05 20.52
CA PRO A 343 -22.18 -3.42 20.62
C PRO A 343 -22.47 -4.05 19.27
N HIS A 344 -22.57 -5.38 19.24
CA HIS A 344 -22.90 -6.16 18.03
C HIS A 344 -21.95 -5.90 16.84
N THR A 345 -20.73 -5.42 17.10
CA THR A 345 -19.72 -5.22 16.06
C THR A 345 -18.95 -6.51 15.83
N SER A 346 -18.52 -6.75 14.58
CA SER A 346 -17.76 -7.96 14.24
C SER A 346 -16.51 -7.65 13.43
N SER A 347 -15.43 -8.40 13.66
CA SER A 347 -14.22 -8.28 12.85
C SER A 347 -13.60 -9.61 12.46
N ARG A 348 -12.92 -9.61 11.31
CA ARG A 348 -12.15 -10.76 10.81
C ARG A 348 -10.79 -10.30 10.29
N VAL A 349 -9.73 -10.94 10.74
CA VAL A 349 -8.37 -10.69 10.26
C VAL A 349 -7.79 -11.99 9.74
N ILE A 350 -7.41 -12.03 8.47
CA ILE A 350 -6.65 -13.12 7.86
C ILE A 350 -5.30 -12.51 7.47
N SER A 351 -4.24 -12.94 8.13
CA SER A 351 -2.88 -12.56 7.80
C SER A 351 -2.12 -13.78 7.32
N LYS A 352 -1.49 -13.66 6.16
CA LYS A 352 -0.58 -14.68 5.62
C LYS A 352 0.80 -14.08 5.44
N SER A 353 1.84 -14.84 5.75
CA SER A 353 3.21 -14.39 5.53
C SER A 353 4.08 -15.47 4.93
N ILE A 354 4.98 -15.09 4.03
CA ILE A 354 5.97 -15.95 3.41
C ILE A 354 7.35 -15.37 3.70
N SER A 355 8.28 -16.20 4.18
CA SER A 355 9.66 -15.79 4.43
C SER A 355 10.64 -16.67 3.67
N LYS A 356 11.59 -16.03 2.99
CA LYS A 356 12.61 -16.67 2.14
C LYS A 356 13.96 -15.95 2.22
N ASP A 357 15.05 -16.67 1.98
CA ASP A 357 16.43 -16.18 1.85
C ASP A 357 16.91 -15.38 3.08
N GLY A 358 16.50 -15.81 4.28
CA GLY A 358 16.78 -15.09 5.52
C GLY A 358 15.88 -13.89 5.77
N GLY A 359 14.88 -13.66 4.92
CA GLY A 359 13.85 -12.65 5.12
C GLY A 359 13.04 -12.88 6.38
N ARG A 360 12.58 -11.78 6.97
CA ARG A 360 11.80 -11.76 8.20
C ARG A 360 10.41 -11.18 7.95
N SER A 361 9.39 -11.96 8.24
CA SER A 361 8.02 -11.48 8.34
C SER A 361 7.61 -11.38 9.81
N SER A 362 6.74 -10.45 10.12
CA SER A 362 6.17 -10.27 11.46
C SER A 362 4.72 -9.88 11.32
N TYR A 363 3.83 -10.66 11.93
CA TYR A 363 2.45 -10.24 12.16
C TYR A 363 2.36 -9.44 13.47
N ARG A 364 1.72 -8.27 13.42
CA ARG A 364 1.39 -7.48 14.63
C ARG A 364 -0.07 -7.06 14.61
N GLY A 365 -0.87 -7.68 15.48
CA GLY A 365 -2.31 -7.48 15.55
C GLY A 365 -2.74 -6.79 16.84
N LEU A 366 -3.77 -5.96 16.78
CA LEU A 366 -4.53 -5.51 17.95
C LEU A 366 -6.01 -5.80 17.74
N VAL A 367 -6.63 -6.55 18.65
CA VAL A 367 -8.08 -6.60 18.82
C VAL A 367 -8.40 -5.96 20.16
N LYS A 368 -9.09 -4.82 20.12
CA LYS A 368 -9.54 -4.11 21.33
C LYS A 368 -11.05 -4.11 21.42
N MET A 369 -11.58 -4.58 22.54
CA MET A 369 -13.00 -4.52 22.91
C MET A 369 -13.17 -3.47 24.00
N GLU A 370 -13.74 -2.31 23.65
CA GLU A 370 -14.03 -1.25 24.62
C GLU A 370 -15.17 -1.65 25.56
N ARG A 371 -15.34 -0.92 26.67
CA ARG A 371 -16.34 -1.22 27.71
C ARG A 371 -17.77 -1.34 27.17
N ASN A 372 -18.12 -0.57 26.16
CA ASN A 372 -19.48 -0.56 25.58
C ASN A 372 -19.69 -1.67 24.53
N ALA A 373 -18.64 -2.39 24.12
CA ALA A 373 -18.69 -3.43 23.11
C ALA A 373 -19.18 -4.77 23.70
N HIS A 374 -20.50 -4.92 23.81
CA HIS A 374 -21.14 -6.19 24.19
C HIS A 374 -21.72 -6.90 22.97
N HIS A 375 -21.80 -8.23 23.04
CA HIS A 375 -22.18 -9.13 21.94
C HIS A 375 -21.30 -8.98 20.69
N CYS A 376 -20.04 -8.58 20.86
CA CYS A 376 -19.10 -8.42 19.76
C CYS A 376 -18.34 -9.72 19.47
N ARG A 377 -17.89 -9.86 18.22
CA ARG A 377 -17.11 -11.03 17.79
C ARG A 377 -15.87 -10.61 17.01
N ALA A 378 -14.74 -11.24 17.28
CA ALA A 378 -13.52 -11.06 16.50
C ALA A 378 -12.87 -12.42 16.22
N ASN A 379 -12.46 -12.64 14.98
CA ASN A 379 -11.71 -13.83 14.58
C ASN A 379 -10.41 -13.40 13.87
N VAL A 380 -9.28 -13.92 14.32
CA VAL A 380 -7.95 -13.61 13.78
C VAL A 380 -7.25 -14.91 13.41
N VAL A 381 -6.88 -15.06 12.14
CA VAL A 381 -6.13 -16.19 11.61
C VAL A 381 -4.80 -15.68 11.05
N CYS A 382 -3.70 -16.24 11.55
CA CYS A 382 -2.35 -15.90 11.10
C CYS A 382 -1.64 -17.15 10.58
N ASP A 383 -1.38 -17.23 9.28
CA ASP A 383 -0.62 -18.34 8.70
C ASP A 383 0.74 -17.86 8.21
N ALA A 384 1.79 -18.56 8.59
CA ALA A 384 3.14 -18.30 8.09
C ALA A 384 3.67 -19.50 7.31
N LEU A 385 4.36 -19.23 6.21
CA LEU A 385 5.07 -20.21 5.39
C LEU A 385 6.56 -19.83 5.36
N ILE A 386 7.41 -20.67 5.92
CA ILE A 386 8.87 -20.47 5.93
C ILE A 386 9.50 -21.38 4.88
N LEU A 387 10.24 -20.79 3.94
CA LEU A 387 10.79 -21.49 2.78
C LEU A 387 12.21 -22.02 2.99
N ASP A 388 12.95 -21.50 3.97
CA ASP A 388 14.32 -21.95 4.27
C ASP A 388 14.66 -21.85 5.77
N PRO A 389 15.73 -22.51 6.25
CA PRO A 389 16.10 -22.53 7.66
C PRO A 389 16.61 -21.20 8.23
N ARG A 390 17.03 -20.24 7.39
CA ARG A 390 17.57 -18.94 7.83
C ARG A 390 16.45 -17.91 8.01
N SER A 391 15.34 -18.10 7.32
CA SER A 391 14.18 -17.22 7.39
C SER A 391 13.42 -17.33 8.71
N ARG A 392 12.70 -16.24 9.04
CA ARG A 392 11.98 -16.10 10.30
C ARG A 392 10.58 -15.55 10.06
N SER A 393 9.63 -16.00 10.87
CA SER A 393 8.31 -15.38 11.01
C SER A 393 8.00 -15.19 12.48
N ASP A 394 7.55 -14.00 12.87
CA ASP A 394 7.15 -13.67 14.24
C ASP A 394 5.67 -13.30 14.29
N THR A 395 4.98 -13.60 15.39
CA THR A 395 3.56 -13.23 15.58
C THR A 395 3.40 -12.54 16.93
N TYR A 396 2.94 -11.30 16.92
CA TYR A 396 2.74 -10.44 18.08
C TYR A 396 1.25 -10.03 18.20
N PRO A 397 0.38 -10.93 18.69
CA PRO A 397 -1.04 -10.61 18.89
C PRO A 397 -1.25 -9.85 20.20
N TYR A 398 -2.06 -8.80 20.15
CA TYR A 398 -2.53 -8.05 21.31
C TYR A 398 -4.05 -8.15 21.36
N ILE A 399 -4.58 -8.67 22.47
CA ILE A 399 -6.02 -8.76 22.72
C ILE A 399 -6.29 -8.01 24.02
N GLU A 400 -7.06 -6.92 23.92
CA GLU A 400 -7.45 -6.08 25.04
C GLU A 400 -8.96 -6.09 25.16
N THR A 401 -9.49 -6.68 26.23
CA THR A 401 -10.94 -6.82 26.43
C THR A 401 -11.37 -6.13 27.72
N GLU A 402 -12.12 -5.02 27.59
CA GLU A 402 -12.74 -4.30 28.70
C GLU A 402 -14.23 -4.65 28.89
N ASN A 403 -14.72 -5.68 28.19
CA ASN A 403 -16.09 -6.20 28.27
C ASN A 403 -16.07 -7.73 28.38
N ASN A 404 -16.99 -8.31 29.16
CA ASN A 404 -17.07 -9.75 29.43
C ASN A 404 -18.04 -10.51 28.50
N ASP A 405 -18.83 -9.79 27.70
CA ASP A 405 -19.84 -10.33 26.79
C ASP A 405 -19.35 -10.22 25.34
N VAL A 406 -18.20 -10.83 25.06
CA VAL A 406 -17.55 -10.81 23.75
C VAL A 406 -16.93 -12.16 23.44
N VAL A 407 -16.76 -12.45 22.15
CA VAL A 407 -16.04 -13.63 21.68
C VAL A 407 -14.84 -13.17 20.84
N VAL A 408 -13.64 -13.57 21.25
CA VAL A 408 -12.41 -13.30 20.50
C VAL A 408 -11.69 -14.62 20.29
N GLU A 409 -11.46 -14.96 19.03
CA GLU A 409 -10.72 -16.15 18.60
C GLU A 409 -9.45 -15.72 17.89
N HIS A 410 -8.31 -16.30 18.26
CA HIS A 410 -7.04 -16.10 17.59
C HIS A 410 -6.35 -17.43 17.34
N GLU A 411 -6.04 -17.68 16.08
CA GLU A 411 -5.34 -18.87 15.60
C GLU A 411 -4.09 -18.43 14.86
N ALA A 412 -2.96 -19.09 15.15
CA ALA A 412 -1.70 -18.86 14.48
C ALA A 412 -1.04 -20.18 14.10
N SER A 413 -0.68 -20.34 12.83
CA SER A 413 -0.03 -21.52 12.28
C SER A 413 1.29 -21.13 11.61
N VAL A 414 2.33 -21.93 11.81
CA VAL A 414 3.60 -21.80 11.10
C VAL A 414 3.88 -23.11 10.39
N SER A 415 3.98 -23.04 9.07
CA SER A 415 4.21 -24.17 8.19
C SER A 415 5.54 -24.02 7.46
N LYS A 416 6.14 -25.15 7.12
CA LYS A 416 7.23 -25.24 6.14
C LYS A 416 6.69 -25.97 4.92
N ILE A 417 7.31 -25.77 3.77
CA ILE A 417 7.01 -26.63 2.63
C ILE A 417 7.41 -28.07 2.99
N ALA A 418 6.46 -29.00 2.92
CA ALA A 418 6.75 -30.40 3.23
C ALA A 418 7.58 -31.03 2.09
N GLU A 419 8.66 -31.71 2.44
CA GLU A 419 9.52 -32.41 1.48
C GLU A 419 8.72 -33.41 0.62
N GLU A 420 7.71 -34.06 1.19
CA GLU A 420 6.81 -34.96 0.47
C GLU A 420 5.99 -34.23 -0.62
N GLN A 421 5.53 -33.01 -0.35
CA GLN A 421 4.79 -32.21 -1.35
C GLN A 421 5.71 -31.79 -2.50
N LEU A 422 6.94 -31.37 -2.20
CA LEU A 422 7.95 -31.05 -3.22
C LEU A 422 8.30 -32.28 -4.05
N LEU A 423 8.64 -33.41 -3.40
CA LEU A 423 8.98 -34.65 -4.07
C LEU A 423 7.82 -35.15 -4.95
N TYR A 424 6.59 -35.05 -4.46
CA TYR A 424 5.40 -35.42 -5.23
C TYR A 424 5.27 -34.58 -6.51
N LEU A 425 5.33 -33.25 -6.40
CA LEU A 425 5.25 -32.34 -7.54
C LEU A 425 6.41 -32.53 -8.52
N MET A 426 7.63 -32.70 -8.01
CA MET A 426 8.82 -32.97 -8.81
C MET A 426 8.74 -34.31 -9.54
N SER A 427 8.14 -35.34 -8.91
CA SER A 427 7.87 -36.63 -9.58
C SER A 427 6.89 -36.51 -10.76
N ARG A 428 6.16 -35.39 -10.86
CA ARG A 428 5.27 -35.08 -12.00
C ARG A 428 5.95 -34.23 -13.07
N GLY A 429 7.27 -34.03 -12.98
CA GLY A 429 8.08 -33.36 -13.98
C GLY A 429 8.27 -31.86 -13.74
N LEU A 430 7.80 -31.33 -12.62
CA LEU A 430 8.11 -29.96 -12.21
C LEU A 430 9.53 -29.87 -11.65
N THR A 431 10.21 -28.77 -11.91
CA THR A 431 11.40 -28.40 -11.16
C THR A 431 11.04 -28.06 -9.71
N GLU A 432 12.03 -28.09 -8.81
CA GLU A 432 11.82 -27.69 -7.41
C GLU A 432 11.31 -26.25 -7.29
N ALA A 433 11.77 -25.35 -8.16
CA ALA A 433 11.32 -23.96 -8.23
C ALA A 433 9.84 -23.86 -8.65
N GLU A 434 9.43 -24.58 -9.70
CA GLU A 434 8.03 -24.62 -10.15
C GLU A 434 7.12 -25.27 -9.10
N ALA A 435 7.58 -26.33 -8.45
CA ALA A 435 6.85 -26.99 -7.37
C ALA A 435 6.64 -26.04 -6.16
N SER A 436 7.70 -25.34 -5.75
CA SER A 436 7.64 -24.37 -4.65
C SER A 436 6.72 -23.20 -4.99
N ALA A 437 6.83 -22.65 -6.21
CA ALA A 437 5.95 -21.59 -6.68
C ALA A 437 4.49 -22.03 -6.67
N MET A 438 4.16 -23.25 -7.12
CA MET A 438 2.79 -23.79 -7.08
C MET A 438 2.22 -23.88 -5.66
N ILE A 439 3.03 -24.33 -4.70
CA ILE A 439 2.63 -24.41 -3.28
C ILE A 439 2.38 -23.00 -2.72
N VAL A 440 3.27 -22.05 -3.01
CA VAL A 440 3.13 -20.65 -2.59
C VAL A 440 1.89 -20.01 -3.23
N THR A 441 1.63 -20.24 -4.51
CA THR A 441 0.42 -19.76 -5.20
C THR A 441 -0.85 -20.31 -4.54
N GLY A 442 -0.87 -21.58 -4.17
CA GLY A 442 -1.98 -22.16 -3.40
C GLY A 442 -2.15 -21.50 -2.02
N PHE A 443 -1.04 -21.13 -1.37
CA PHE A 443 -1.06 -20.44 -0.08
C PHE A 443 -1.61 -19.01 -0.16
N VAL A 444 -1.31 -18.27 -1.24
CA VAL A 444 -1.79 -16.90 -1.45
C VAL A 444 -3.15 -16.81 -2.14
N GLU A 445 -3.71 -17.95 -2.58
CA GLU A 445 -4.96 -18.04 -3.34
C GLU A 445 -6.13 -17.21 -2.75
N PRO A 446 -6.33 -17.14 -1.41
CA PRO A 446 -7.38 -16.30 -0.85
C PRO A 446 -7.26 -14.82 -1.20
N LEU A 447 -6.04 -14.27 -1.33
CA LEU A 447 -5.85 -12.89 -1.77
C LEU A 447 -6.13 -12.77 -3.27
N VAL A 448 -5.57 -13.67 -4.08
CA VAL A 448 -5.70 -13.64 -5.55
C VAL A 448 -7.18 -13.65 -5.96
N LYS A 449 -8.04 -14.38 -5.24
CA LYS A 449 -9.50 -14.40 -5.47
C LYS A 449 -10.22 -13.08 -5.19
N GLU A 450 -9.66 -12.22 -4.34
CA GLU A 450 -10.25 -10.93 -3.97
C GLU A 450 -9.79 -9.79 -4.88
N LEU A 451 -8.81 -10.05 -5.75
CA LEU A 451 -8.27 -9.07 -6.69
C LEU A 451 -9.05 -9.07 -8.01
N PRO A 452 -9.18 -7.91 -8.68
CA PRO A 452 -9.56 -7.87 -10.08
C PRO A 452 -8.61 -8.73 -10.94
N MET A 453 -9.10 -9.22 -12.08
CA MET A 453 -8.41 -10.22 -12.89
C MET A 453 -7.00 -9.76 -13.33
N GLU A 454 -6.87 -8.49 -13.68
CA GLU A 454 -5.61 -7.86 -14.08
C GLU A 454 -4.56 -7.94 -12.96
N TYR A 455 -4.95 -7.62 -11.73
CA TYR A 455 -4.10 -7.62 -10.56
C TYR A 455 -3.82 -9.03 -10.03
N ALA A 456 -4.76 -9.96 -10.21
CA ALA A 456 -4.56 -11.36 -9.88
C ALA A 456 -3.45 -11.98 -10.76
N VAL A 457 -3.42 -11.66 -12.05
CA VAL A 457 -2.36 -12.09 -12.97
C VAL A 457 -1.02 -11.45 -12.61
N GLU A 458 -1.00 -10.15 -12.34
CA GLU A 458 0.21 -9.44 -11.89
C GLU A 458 0.78 -10.05 -10.61
N MET A 459 -0.07 -10.28 -9.59
CA MET A 459 0.33 -10.88 -8.31
C MET A 459 0.98 -12.25 -8.50
N ASN A 460 0.38 -13.13 -9.32
CA ASN A 460 0.95 -14.45 -9.60
C ASN A 460 2.34 -14.32 -10.26
N ARG A 461 2.48 -13.39 -11.21
CA ARG A 461 3.76 -13.17 -11.87
C ARG A 461 4.82 -12.61 -10.91
N LEU A 462 4.43 -11.70 -10.02
CA LEU A 462 5.33 -11.16 -9.00
C LEU A 462 5.80 -12.25 -8.04
N ILE A 463 4.91 -13.16 -7.63
CA ILE A 463 5.28 -14.31 -6.79
C ILE A 463 6.28 -15.21 -7.52
N GLU A 464 6.01 -15.56 -8.79
CA GLU A 464 6.95 -16.34 -9.61
C GLU A 464 8.33 -15.69 -9.67
N LEU A 465 8.40 -14.37 -9.87
CA LEU A 465 9.65 -13.61 -9.89
C LEU A 465 10.38 -13.63 -8.54
N GLN A 466 9.65 -13.52 -7.42
CA GLN A 466 10.24 -13.66 -6.08
C GLN A 466 10.75 -15.11 -5.81
N MET A 467 10.23 -16.08 -6.57
CA MET A 467 10.66 -17.48 -6.55
C MET A 467 11.75 -17.80 -7.60
N GLU A 468 11.97 -16.96 -8.60
CA GLU A 468 13.11 -17.10 -9.52
C GLU A 468 14.42 -16.75 -8.79
N GLY A 469 15.46 -17.57 -8.94
CA GLY A 469 16.74 -17.41 -8.22
C GLY A 469 16.82 -18.06 -6.83
N SER A 470 15.81 -18.84 -6.42
CA SER A 470 15.73 -19.54 -5.11
C SER A 470 16.77 -20.64 -4.86
N ILE A 471 17.71 -20.88 -5.77
CA ILE A 471 18.60 -22.05 -5.69
C ILE A 471 20.05 -21.59 -5.85
N GLY A 472 20.72 -21.47 -4.70
CA GLY A 472 22.11 -21.07 -4.47
C GLY A 472 22.42 -20.91 -2.98
#